data_AF-A0A6L3NIW4-F1
#
_entry.id   AF-A0A6L3NIW4-F1
#
_cell.length_a   1.000
_cell.length_b   1.000
_cell.length_c   1.000
_cell.angle_alpha   90.00
_cell.angle_beta   90.00
_cell.angle_gamma   90.00
#
_symmetry.space_group_name_H-M   'P 1'
#
loop_
_entity.id
_entity.type
_entity.pdbx_description
1 polymer ?
#
loop_
_entity_poly.entity_id
_entity_poly.type
_entity_poly.pdbx_seq_one_letter_code
_entity_poly.pdbx_strand_id
1 'polypeptide(L)'
;MGVCEHWAENNCWQYPCGEEYFQPRLPCDPTNPCRFCLAIGEAGVEELLTATIAVAANMNAGAPDEFKRIIVDTTVQEKAVAFPSDSRLLEVARAKLVVLAQRAGNVLKQTYEREGKRLRRHAGGYAHAKQYKRLGPALKRPARFSADCCATSSAKSSRSPQCIKRR
;
A
#
# COMPACT_ATOMS: atom_id res chain seq x y z
N MET A 1 3.97 5.97 17.98
CA MET A 1 3.06 6.00 19.13
C MET A 1 1.83 5.22 18.76
N GLY A 2 1.59 4.08 19.41
CA GLY A 2 0.44 3.21 19.17
C GLY A 2 -0.84 3.73 19.83
N VAL A 3 -1.98 3.09 19.53
CA VAL A 3 -3.29 3.45 20.10
C VAL A 3 -3.30 3.28 21.62
N CYS A 4 -2.71 2.19 22.13
CA CYS A 4 -2.64 1.92 23.57
C CYS A 4 -1.75 2.94 24.32
N GLU A 5 -0.70 3.45 23.69
CA GLU A 5 0.16 4.49 24.26
C GLU A 5 -0.60 5.81 24.40
N HIS A 6 -1.34 6.22 23.36
CA HIS A 6 -2.18 7.42 23.43
C HIS A 6 -3.27 7.34 24.50
N TRP A 7 -3.84 6.14 24.70
CA TRP A 7 -4.83 5.90 25.74
C TRP A 7 -4.24 6.10 27.14
N ALA A 8 -3.04 5.58 27.40
CA ALA A 8 -2.37 5.71 28.70
C ALA A 8 -1.92 7.15 29.01
N GLU A 9 -1.73 7.98 27.99
CA GLU A 9 -1.24 9.36 28.13
C GLU A 9 -2.35 10.40 28.36
N ASN A 10 -3.58 10.12 27.93
CA ASN A 10 -4.63 11.16 27.86
C ASN A 10 -5.96 10.73 28.47
N ASN A 11 -6.43 11.50 29.47
CA ASN A 11 -7.74 11.27 30.09
C ASN A 11 -8.92 11.41 29.11
N CYS A 12 -8.78 12.24 28.07
CA CYS A 12 -9.79 12.38 27.01
C CYS A 12 -10.10 11.07 26.28
N TRP A 13 -9.18 10.10 26.32
CA TRP A 13 -9.35 8.78 25.70
C TRP A 13 -9.84 7.73 26.71
N GLN A 14 -9.59 7.95 28.01
CA GLN A 14 -9.99 7.02 29.08
C GLN A 14 -11.44 7.24 29.52
N TYR A 15 -11.87 8.50 29.62
CA TYR A 15 -13.22 8.84 30.06
C TYR A 15 -14.34 8.24 29.19
N PRO A 16 -14.27 8.27 27.83
CA PRO A 16 -15.27 7.60 26.99
C PRO A 16 -15.25 6.08 27.12
N CYS A 17 -14.15 5.48 27.59
CA CYS A 17 -14.06 4.05 27.86
C CYS A 17 -14.69 3.65 29.21
N GLY A 18 -15.22 4.61 29.98
CA GLY A 18 -15.85 4.37 31.27
C GLY A 18 -14.90 4.43 32.47
N GLU A 19 -13.66 4.91 32.28
CA GLU A 19 -12.73 5.11 33.39
C GLU A 19 -13.06 6.42 34.13
N GLU A 20 -13.24 6.32 35.45
CA GLU A 20 -13.49 7.48 36.32
C GLU A 20 -12.20 8.18 36.76
N TYR A 21 -11.10 7.43 36.81
CA TYR A 21 -9.80 7.92 37.25
C TYR A 21 -8.73 7.67 36.19
N PHE A 22 -7.77 8.59 36.11
CA PHE A 22 -6.67 8.47 35.17
C PHE A 22 -5.75 7.30 35.52
N GLN A 23 -5.60 6.38 34.57
CA GLN A 23 -4.73 5.21 34.66
C GLN A 23 -3.53 5.38 33.71
N PRO A 24 -2.29 5.52 34.22
CA PRO A 24 -1.10 5.65 33.37
C PRO A 24 -0.59 4.30 32.83
N ARG A 25 -1.31 3.21 33.10
CA ARG A 25 -0.92 1.86 32.67
C ARG A 25 -1.54 1.55 31.31
N LEU A 26 -0.82 0.80 30.47
CA LEU A 26 -1.38 0.28 29.23
C LEU A 26 -2.56 -0.67 29.51
N PRO A 27 -3.69 -0.54 28.80
CA PRO A 27 -4.88 -1.36 29.06
C PRO A 27 -4.68 -2.80 28.58
N CYS A 28 -3.90 -2.99 27.52
CA CYS A 28 -3.53 -4.29 26.98
C CYS A 28 -2.19 -4.22 26.23
N ASP A 29 -1.66 -5.38 25.85
CA ASP A 29 -0.48 -5.46 24.97
C ASP A 29 -0.81 -4.81 23.60
N PRO A 30 0.06 -3.93 23.06
CA PRO A 30 -0.21 -3.21 21.82
C PRO A 30 -0.39 -4.11 20.59
N THR A 31 0.00 -5.38 20.67
CA THR A 31 -0.17 -6.38 19.60
C THR A 31 -1.56 -7.03 19.63
N ASN A 32 -2.28 -6.96 20.75
CA ASN A 32 -3.57 -7.63 20.92
C ASN A 32 -4.64 -7.16 19.93
N PRO A 33 -4.81 -5.85 19.64
CA PRO A 33 -5.78 -5.39 18.65
C PRO A 33 -5.51 -5.99 17.26
N CYS A 34 -4.23 -6.03 16.84
CA CYS A 34 -3.84 -6.63 15.57
C CYS A 34 -4.14 -8.13 15.54
N ARG A 35 -3.84 -8.86 16.63
CA ARG A 35 -4.13 -10.30 16.75
C ARG A 35 -5.63 -10.59 16.72
N PHE A 36 -6.42 -9.75 17.39
CA PHE A 36 -7.88 -9.85 17.42
C PHE A 36 -8.48 -9.70 16.02
N CYS A 37 -8.12 -8.64 15.28
CA CYS A 37 -8.59 -8.46 13.92
C CYS A 37 -8.19 -9.62 12.99
N LEU A 38 -6.96 -10.13 13.13
CA LEU A 38 -6.49 -11.28 12.36
C LEU A 38 -7.22 -12.58 12.73
N ALA A 39 -7.56 -12.80 14.00
CA ALA A 39 -8.24 -14.00 14.47
C ALA A 39 -9.71 -14.04 14.05
N ILE A 40 -10.37 -12.88 14.00
CA ILE A 40 -11.78 -12.73 13.58
C ILE A 40 -11.91 -12.93 12.06
N GLY A 41 -10.94 -12.41 11.29
CA GLY A 41 -10.98 -12.46 9.83
C GLY A 41 -12.17 -11.68 9.26
N GLU A 42 -12.47 -11.87 7.98
CA GLU A 42 -13.56 -11.14 7.30
C GLU A 42 -14.93 -11.57 7.81
N ALA A 43 -15.17 -12.87 7.93
CA ALA A 43 -16.46 -13.42 8.38
C ALA A 43 -16.84 -12.95 9.79
N GLY A 44 -15.90 -12.92 10.73
CA GLY A 44 -16.21 -12.46 12.07
C GLY A 44 -16.45 -10.94 12.15
N VAL A 45 -15.89 -10.16 11.22
CA VAL A 45 -16.17 -8.71 11.13
C VAL A 45 -17.61 -8.49 10.65
N GLU A 46 -18.10 -9.31 9.71
CA GLU A 46 -19.51 -9.26 9.26
C GLU A 46 -20.48 -9.62 10.39
N GLU A 47 -20.17 -10.64 11.20
CA GLU A 47 -20.97 -10.99 12.37
C GLU A 47 -20.99 -9.88 13.42
N LEU A 48 -19.83 -9.28 13.70
CA LEU A 48 -19.72 -8.14 14.62
C LEU A 48 -20.53 -6.94 14.13
N LEU A 49 -20.47 -6.63 12.84
CA LEU A 49 -21.26 -5.56 12.26
C LEU A 49 -22.77 -5.84 12.38
N THR A 50 -23.17 -7.07 12.08
CA THR A 50 -24.57 -7.52 12.20
C THR A 50 -25.08 -7.39 13.63
N ALA A 51 -24.30 -7.85 14.62
CA ALA A 51 -24.64 -7.74 16.03
C ALA A 51 -24.74 -6.28 16.47
N THR A 52 -23.83 -5.42 15.99
CA THR A 52 -23.82 -3.99 16.32
C THR A 52 -25.07 -3.29 15.78
N ILE A 53 -25.47 -3.59 14.54
CA ILE A 53 -26.71 -3.06 13.95
C ILE A 53 -27.94 -3.53 14.74
N ALA A 54 -27.99 -4.81 15.12
CA ALA A 54 -29.10 -5.35 15.92
C ALA A 54 -29.21 -4.66 17.30
N VAL A 55 -28.08 -4.44 17.97
CA VAL A 55 -28.03 -3.73 19.26
C VAL A 55 -28.45 -2.26 19.09
N ALA A 56 -27.98 -1.58 18.04
CA ALA A 56 -28.37 -0.20 17.74
C ALA A 56 -29.88 -0.07 17.47
N ALA A 57 -30.46 -1.03 16.73
CA ALA A 57 -31.90 -1.09 16.49
C ALA A 57 -32.69 -1.29 17.79
N ASN A 58 -32.24 -2.17 18.68
CA ASN A 58 -32.89 -2.41 19.98
C ASN A 58 -32.83 -1.20 20.91
N MET A 59 -31.74 -0.43 20.88
CA MET A 59 -31.57 0.76 21.70
C MET A 59 -32.20 2.02 21.08
N ASN A 60 -32.87 1.91 19.93
CA ASN A 60 -33.34 3.06 19.13
C ASN A 60 -32.25 4.11 18.88
N ALA A 61 -31.00 3.66 18.71
CA ALA A 61 -29.82 4.50 18.54
C ALA A 61 -29.62 4.90 17.07
N GLY A 62 -30.65 5.48 16.45
CA GLY A 62 -30.64 5.94 15.05
C GLY A 62 -32.05 6.03 14.46
N ALA A 63 -32.23 6.88 13.44
CA ALA A 63 -33.50 6.97 12.73
C ALA A 63 -33.66 5.75 11.80
N PRO A 64 -34.86 5.15 11.69
CA PRO A 64 -35.07 3.98 10.83
C PRO A 64 -34.75 4.24 9.34
N ASP A 65 -34.79 5.51 8.91
CA ASP A 65 -34.46 5.92 7.55
C ASP A 65 -32.96 5.90 7.23
N GLU A 66 -32.09 5.97 8.25
CA GLU A 66 -30.63 5.93 8.06
C GLU A 66 -30.16 4.53 7.65
N PHE A 67 -30.80 3.47 8.15
CA PHE A 67 -30.48 2.08 7.78
C PHE A 67 -30.79 1.75 6.31
N LYS A 68 -31.56 2.59 5.61
CA LYS A 68 -31.85 2.42 4.17
C LYS A 68 -30.68 2.85 3.28
N ARG A 69 -29.74 3.66 3.80
CA ARG A 69 -28.64 4.23 3.03
C ARG A 69 -27.31 3.80 3.64
N ILE A 70 -26.54 3.04 2.88
CA ILE A 70 -25.20 2.64 3.28
C ILE A 70 -24.21 3.64 2.70
N ILE A 71 -23.59 4.45 3.56
CA ILE A 71 -22.47 5.31 3.17
C ILE A 71 -21.20 4.47 3.28
N VAL A 72 -20.77 3.89 2.16
CA VAL A 72 -19.47 3.23 2.09
C VAL A 72 -18.42 4.30 1.81
N ASP A 73 -17.68 4.69 2.83
CA ASP A 73 -16.52 5.57 2.64
C ASP A 73 -15.39 4.77 1.96
N THR A 74 -15.38 4.74 0.63
CA THR A 74 -14.30 4.13 -0.15
C THR A 74 -13.02 4.97 -0.16
N THR A 75 -12.97 6.09 0.60
CA THR A 75 -11.81 6.98 0.62
C THR A 75 -10.70 6.52 1.56
N VAL A 76 -10.79 5.30 2.11
CA VAL A 76 -9.65 4.65 2.75
C VAL A 76 -8.57 4.44 1.68
N GLN A 77 -7.70 5.43 1.55
CA GLN A 77 -6.47 5.29 0.80
C GLN A 77 -5.72 4.12 1.41
N GLU A 78 -5.42 3.11 0.60
CA GLU A 78 -4.57 2.01 0.99
C GLU A 78 -3.32 2.59 1.69
N LYS A 79 -3.17 2.29 2.98
CA LYS A 79 -2.10 2.84 3.83
C LYS A 79 -0.69 2.43 3.37
N ALA A 80 -0.61 1.53 2.39
CA ALA A 80 0.61 1.00 1.80
C ALA A 80 0.81 1.40 0.31
N VAL A 81 0.20 2.48 -0.17
CA VAL A 81 0.48 2.99 -1.53
C VAL A 81 1.80 3.75 -1.52
N ALA A 82 2.83 3.15 -2.13
CA ALA A 82 4.07 3.83 -2.40
C ALA A 82 3.86 4.91 -3.48
N PHE A 83 4.52 6.07 -3.31
CA PHE A 83 4.45 7.16 -4.28
C PHE A 83 4.89 6.66 -5.67
N PRO A 84 4.24 7.06 -6.79
CA PRO A 84 4.51 6.52 -8.12
C PRO A 84 5.98 6.62 -8.56
N SER A 85 6.71 7.60 -8.04
CA SER A 85 8.15 7.81 -8.32
C SER A 85 9.07 7.15 -7.29
N ASP A 86 8.60 6.20 -6.50
CA ASP A 86 9.43 5.46 -5.57
C ASP A 86 10.46 4.60 -6.33
N SER A 87 11.73 4.79 -5.99
CA SER A 87 12.86 4.00 -6.48
C SER A 87 12.65 2.48 -6.37
N ARG A 88 11.93 2.02 -5.34
CA ARG A 88 11.59 0.60 -5.17
C ARG A 88 10.65 0.12 -6.27
N LEU A 89 9.61 0.88 -6.59
CA LEU A 89 8.63 0.52 -7.61
C LEU A 89 9.27 0.52 -9.00
N LEU A 90 10.12 1.51 -9.30
CA LEU A 90 10.84 1.58 -10.58
C LEU A 90 11.75 0.36 -10.80
N GLU A 91 12.42 -0.10 -9.76
CA GLU A 91 13.26 -1.31 -9.81
C GLU A 91 12.43 -2.58 -10.05
N VAL A 92 11.27 -2.70 -9.39
CA VAL A 92 10.34 -3.82 -9.57
C VAL A 92 9.75 -3.80 -10.99
N ALA A 93 9.36 -2.63 -11.48
CA ALA A 93 8.84 -2.45 -12.84
C ALA A 93 9.87 -2.89 -13.88
N ARG A 94 11.13 -2.47 -13.75
CA ARG A 94 12.21 -2.92 -14.64
C ARG A 94 12.38 -4.44 -14.60
N ALA A 95 12.42 -5.05 -13.41
CA ALA A 95 12.56 -6.50 -13.28
C ALA A 95 11.41 -7.24 -13.97
N LYS A 96 10.16 -6.78 -13.81
CA LYS A 96 8.99 -7.35 -14.50
C LYS A 96 9.09 -7.19 -16.02
N LEU A 97 9.51 -6.03 -16.52
CA LEU A 97 9.70 -5.80 -17.96
C LEU A 97 10.73 -6.75 -18.57
N VAL A 98 11.84 -7.03 -17.87
CA VAL A 98 12.86 -7.98 -18.33
C VAL A 98 12.28 -9.40 -18.42
N VAL A 99 11.52 -9.85 -17.42
CA VAL A 99 10.86 -11.16 -17.44
C VAL A 99 9.86 -11.26 -18.60
N LEU A 100 9.05 -10.22 -18.82
CA LEU A 100 8.11 -10.18 -19.94
C LEU A 100 8.83 -10.19 -21.29
N ALA A 101 9.94 -9.46 -21.44
CA ALA A 101 10.74 -9.47 -22.64
C ALA A 101 11.34 -10.85 -22.93
N GLN A 102 11.86 -11.53 -21.91
CA GLN A 102 12.39 -12.89 -22.03
C GLN A 102 11.30 -13.90 -22.44
N ARG A 103 10.11 -13.82 -21.83
CA ARG A 103 8.95 -14.65 -22.22
C ARG A 103 8.51 -14.41 -23.66
N ALA A 104 8.64 -13.17 -24.14
CA ALA A 104 8.35 -12.79 -25.51
C ALA A 104 9.50 -13.11 -26.50
N GLY A 105 10.59 -13.76 -26.06
CA GLY A 105 11.75 -14.09 -26.91
C GLY A 105 12.59 -12.86 -27.32
N ASN A 106 12.39 -11.71 -26.68
CA ASN A 106 13.11 -10.48 -27.00
C ASN A 106 14.47 -10.43 -26.31
N VAL A 107 15.54 -10.42 -27.10
CA VAL A 107 16.89 -10.15 -26.61
C VAL A 107 17.06 -8.65 -26.35
N LEU A 108 17.10 -8.29 -25.07
CA LEU A 108 17.41 -6.93 -24.59
C LEU A 108 18.91 -6.66 -24.71
N LYS A 109 19.29 -5.47 -25.20
CA LYS A 109 20.71 -5.06 -25.31
C LYS A 109 21.36 -4.85 -23.95
N GLN A 110 20.61 -4.29 -23.00
CA GLN A 110 21.02 -4.07 -21.61
C GLN A 110 19.81 -4.21 -20.70
N THR A 111 20.02 -4.77 -19.51
CA THR A 111 18.97 -5.00 -18.50
C THR A 111 19.09 -4.06 -17.28
N TYR A 112 20.14 -3.23 -17.22
CA TYR A 112 20.41 -2.23 -16.15
C TYR A 112 20.30 -2.74 -14.70
N GLU A 113 20.48 -4.04 -14.47
CA GLU A 113 20.25 -4.65 -13.15
C GLU A 113 21.19 -4.09 -12.06
N ARG A 114 22.48 -3.98 -12.38
CA ARG A 114 23.50 -3.47 -11.45
C ARG A 114 23.29 -1.98 -11.15
N GLU A 115 22.97 -1.20 -12.17
CA GLU A 115 22.74 0.25 -12.05
C GLU A 115 21.48 0.54 -11.23
N GLY A 116 20.38 -0.19 -11.47
CA GLY A 116 19.14 -0.02 -10.72
C GLY A 116 19.26 -0.41 -9.24
N LYS A 117 19.93 -1.53 -8.92
CA LYS A 117 20.24 -1.90 -7.52
C LYS A 117 21.04 -0.82 -6.79
N ARG A 118 22.04 -0.22 -7.46
CA ARG A 118 22.85 0.88 -6.91
C ARG A 118 22.00 2.13 -6.69
N LEU A 119 21.22 2.54 -7.69
CA LEU A 119 20.37 3.74 -7.62
C LEU A 119 19.30 3.63 -6.55
N ARG A 120 18.68 2.45 -6.37
CA ARG A 120 17.73 2.19 -5.29
C ARG A 120 18.36 2.39 -3.91
N ARG A 121 19.58 1.89 -3.68
CA ARG A 121 20.28 2.08 -2.39
C ARG A 121 20.60 3.55 -2.13
N HIS A 122 21.11 4.27 -3.14
CA HIS A 122 21.40 5.70 -3.03
C HIS A 122 20.14 6.53 -2.79
N ALA A 123 19.04 6.22 -3.48
CA ALA A 123 17.76 6.91 -3.30
C ALA A 123 17.24 6.76 -1.86
N GLY A 124 17.31 5.56 -1.27
CA GLY A 124 16.96 5.34 0.14
C GLY A 124 17.83 6.16 1.10
N GLY A 125 19.16 6.17 0.88
CA GLY A 125 20.08 6.96 1.68
C GLY A 125 19.87 8.47 1.57
N TYR A 126 19.64 8.99 0.36
CA TYR A 126 19.36 10.41 0.15
C TYR A 126 18.02 10.85 0.71
N ALA A 127 16.98 10.00 0.61
CA ALA A 127 15.68 10.27 1.22
C ALA A 127 15.78 10.33 2.75
N HIS A 128 16.46 9.37 3.37
CA HIS A 128 16.71 9.36 4.81
C HIS A 128 17.51 10.59 5.27
N ALA A 129 18.55 10.96 4.53
CA ALA A 129 19.39 12.13 4.82
C ALA A 129 18.76 13.48 4.37
N LYS A 130 17.52 13.50 3.85
CA LYS A 130 16.83 14.69 3.30
C LYS A 130 17.62 15.44 2.21
N GLN A 131 18.48 14.73 1.46
CA GLN A 131 19.31 15.30 0.39
C GLN A 131 18.56 15.36 -0.96
N TYR A 132 17.49 16.16 -1.04
CA TYR A 132 16.59 16.19 -2.20
C TYR A 132 17.26 16.58 -3.52
N LYS A 133 18.30 17.42 -3.49
CA LYS A 133 19.09 17.79 -4.69
C LYS A 133 19.76 16.57 -5.34
N ARG A 134 20.20 15.59 -4.54
CA ARG A 134 20.83 14.34 -5.02
C ARG A 134 19.79 13.26 -5.31
N LEU A 135 18.65 13.29 -4.61
CA LEU A 135 17.55 12.36 -4.82
C LEU A 135 16.88 12.53 -6.19
N GLY A 136 16.60 13.76 -6.61
CA GLY A 136 15.88 14.02 -7.87
C GLY A 136 16.50 13.32 -9.10
N PRO A 137 17.81 13.50 -9.38
CA PRO A 137 18.49 12.78 -10.46
C PRO A 137 18.50 11.26 -10.28
N ALA A 138 18.63 10.78 -9.04
CA ALA A 138 18.64 9.35 -8.73
C ALA A 138 17.29 8.66 -9.00
N LEU A 139 16.17 9.39 -8.95
CA LEU A 139 14.84 8.89 -9.33
C LEU A 139 14.55 9.02 -10.83
N LYS A 140 15.05 10.08 -11.48
CA LYS A 140 14.87 10.28 -12.94
C LYS A 140 15.63 9.26 -13.79
N ARG A 141 16.81 8.82 -13.32
CA ARG A 141 17.64 7.85 -14.04
C ARG A 141 16.96 6.48 -14.23
N PRO A 142 16.40 5.82 -13.20
CA PRO A 142 15.71 4.54 -13.35
C PRO A 142 14.42 4.63 -14.17
N ALA A 143 13.72 5.77 -14.13
CA ALA A 143 12.57 6.03 -15.00
C ALA A 143 12.95 6.06 -16.50
N ARG A 144 14.21 6.35 -16.83
CA ARG A 144 14.69 6.27 -18.22
C ARG A 144 14.93 4.84 -18.67
N PHE A 145 15.34 3.94 -17.77
CA PHE A 145 15.61 2.55 -18.12
C PHE A 145 14.37 1.83 -18.65
N SER A 146 13.19 2.10 -18.05
CA SER A 146 11.92 1.55 -18.55
C SER A 146 11.61 2.08 -19.95
N ALA A 147 11.83 3.37 -20.22
CA ALA A 147 11.66 3.96 -21.55
C ALA A 147 12.62 3.34 -22.58
N ASP A 148 13.90 3.18 -22.24
CA ASP A 148 14.91 2.60 -23.14
C ASP A 148 14.62 1.11 -23.44
N CYS A 149 14.13 0.35 -22.45
CA CYS A 149 13.70 -1.05 -22.64
C CYS A 149 12.45 -1.16 -23.53
N CYS A 150 11.50 -0.24 -23.40
CA CYS A 150 10.30 -0.20 -24.26
C CYS A 150 10.61 0.27 -25.70
N ALA A 151 11.54 1.21 -25.87
CA ALA A 151 11.98 1.64 -27.20
C ALA A 151 12.70 0.51 -27.95
N THR A 152 13.49 -0.31 -27.23
CA THR A 152 14.20 -1.44 -27.83
C THR A 152 13.29 -2.64 -28.14
N SER A 153 12.20 -2.87 -27.39
CA SER A 153 11.21 -3.90 -27.70
C SER A 153 10.29 -3.52 -28.87
N SER A 154 9.82 -2.26 -28.92
CA SER A 154 8.94 -1.76 -30.00
C SER A 154 9.65 -1.77 -31.36
N ALA A 155 10.93 -1.39 -31.42
CA ALA A 155 11.72 -1.40 -32.66
C ALA A 155 11.96 -2.80 -33.26
N LYS A 156 11.85 -3.87 -32.47
CA LYS A 156 11.90 -5.26 -32.98
C LYS A 156 10.52 -5.81 -33.34
N SER A 157 9.45 -5.38 -32.65
CA SER A 157 8.08 -5.81 -32.95
C SER A 157 7.57 -5.34 -34.32
N SER A 158 8.13 -4.27 -34.89
CA SER A 158 7.79 -3.80 -36.25
C SER A 158 8.52 -4.55 -37.38
N ARG A 159 9.39 -5.53 -37.06
CA ARG A 159 10.15 -6.33 -38.05
C ARG A 159 9.78 -7.81 -38.09
N SER A 160 8.69 -8.23 -37.47
CA SER A 160 8.16 -9.59 -37.64
C SER A 160 7.02 -9.60 -38.66
N PRO A 161 7.24 -10.07 -39.90
CA PRO A 161 6.14 -10.41 -40.80
C PRO A 161 5.67 -11.82 -40.45
N GLN A 162 4.66 -11.97 -39.60
CA GLN A 162 3.89 -13.22 -39.53
C GLN A 162 2.51 -13.04 -38.90
N CYS A 163 1.55 -12.79 -39.79
CA CYS A 163 0.32 -13.54 -39.96
C CYS A 163 -0.41 -13.99 -38.67
N ILE A 164 -1.25 -13.11 -38.14
CA ILE A 164 -2.37 -13.51 -37.27
C ILE A 164 -3.42 -14.17 -38.18
N LYS A 165 -3.34 -15.49 -38.37
CA LYS A 165 -4.49 -16.29 -38.80
C LYS A 165 -5.45 -16.37 -37.63
N ARG A 166 -6.56 -15.64 -37.73
CA ARG A 166 -7.75 -15.85 -36.91
C ARG A 166 -8.25 -17.28 -37.14
N ARG A 167 -8.39 -18.05 -36.07
CA ARG A 167 -9.36 -19.13 -35.95
C ARG A 167 -10.26 -18.77 -34.77
#